data_AF-A0ABD5SG64-F1
#
_entry.id   AF-A0ABD5SG64-F1
#
_cell.length_a   1.000
_cell.length_b   1.000
_cell.length_c   1.000
_cell.angle_alpha   90.00
_cell.angle_beta   90.00
_cell.angle_gamma   90.00
#
_symmetry.space_group_name_H-M   'P 1'
#
loop_
_entity.id
_entity.type
_entity.pdbx_description
1 polymer ?
#
loop_
_entity_poly.entity_id
_entity_poly.type
_entity_poly.pdbx_seq_one_letter_code
_entity_poly.pdbx_strand_id
1 'polypeptide(L)' 'MRVRFDRDTCIGMYQCVAEWDAFEKDLNDGKADLAGSEETEPDVFEVAVPEGEELDAKFAARACPVDAIEVYDDDGEQVV' A
#
# COMPACT_ATOMS: atom_id res chain seq x y z
N MET A 1 -2.30 12.06 5.06
CA MET A 1 -1.34 11.14 4.41
C MET A 1 -2.13 10.15 3.58
N ARG A 2 -1.60 9.71 2.43
CA ARG A 2 -2.23 8.69 1.58
C ARG A 2 -1.22 7.62 1.16
N VAL A 3 -1.71 6.42 0.91
CA VAL A 3 -0.95 5.35 0.26
C VAL A 3 -1.47 5.17 -1.16
N ARG A 4 -0.55 4.98 -2.10
CA ARG A 4 -0.81 4.55 -3.48
C ARG A 4 -0.15 3.19 -3.70
N PHE A 5 -0.90 2.22 -4.20
CA PHE A 5 -0.49 0.84 -4.37
C PHE A 5 -0.66 0.39 -5.82
N ASP A 6 0.44 0.02 -6.46
CA ASP A 6 0.49 -0.55 -7.81
C ASP A 6 0.41 -2.09 -7.73
N ARG A 7 -0.77 -2.63 -8.04
CA ARG A 7 -1.05 -4.06 -8.00
C ARG A 7 -0.43 -4.82 -9.18
N ASP A 8 -0.17 -4.15 -10.31
CA ASP A 8 0.53 -4.75 -11.45
C ASP A 8 1.98 -5.09 -11.04
N THR A 9 2.67 -4.13 -10.41
CA THR A 9 4.05 -4.28 -9.90
C THR A 9 4.14 -5.26 -8.72
N CYS A 10 3.08 -5.43 -7.93
CA CYS A 10 3.07 -6.32 -6.77
C CYS A 10 3.48 -7.77 -7.12
N ILE A 11 4.36 -8.40 -6.34
CA ILE A 11 4.83 -9.78 -6.61
C ILE A 11 4.36 -10.81 -5.56
N GLY A 12 3.43 -10.46 -4.69
CA GLY A 12 2.88 -11.40 -3.70
C GLY A 12 3.85 -11.82 -2.60
N MET A 13 4.81 -10.95 -2.22
CA MET A 13 5.72 -11.23 -1.10
C MET A 13 5.03 -11.08 0.27
N TYR A 14 3.93 -10.32 0.32
CA TYR A 14 3.09 -10.09 1.49
C TYR A 14 3.79 -9.53 2.74
N GLN A 15 4.94 -8.84 2.59
CA GLN A 15 5.54 -8.15 3.73
C GLN A 15 4.68 -6.97 4.17
N CYS A 16 4.05 -6.26 3.24
CA CYS A 16 3.11 -5.18 3.53
C CYS A 16 1.96 -5.61 4.47
N VAL A 17 1.45 -6.84 4.31
CA VAL A 17 0.41 -7.42 5.19
C VAL A 17 0.91 -7.67 6.62
N ALA A 18 2.21 -7.88 6.82
CA ALA A 18 2.77 -8.05 8.16
C ALA A 18 3.02 -6.71 8.85
N GLU A 19 3.25 -5.65 8.08
CA GLU A 19 3.58 -4.32 8.61
C GLU A 19 2.34 -3.45 8.82
N TRP A 20 1.28 -3.63 8.03
CA TRP A 20 0.08 -2.79 8.13
C TRP A 20 -1.21 -3.58 7.81
N ASP A 21 -2.16 -3.55 8.75
CA ASP A 21 -3.42 -4.30 8.70
C ASP A 21 -4.36 -3.89 7.54
N ALA A 22 -4.11 -2.74 6.90
CA ALA A 22 -4.87 -2.34 5.71
C ALA A 22 -4.56 -3.21 4.48
N PHE A 23 -3.44 -3.94 4.45
CA PHE A 23 -3.14 -4.88 3.37
C PHE A 23 -3.64 -6.28 3.70
N GLU A 24 -4.30 -6.91 2.74
CA GLU A 24 -4.80 -8.28 2.84
C GLU A 24 -4.11 -9.20 1.81
N LYS A 25 -4.02 -10.50 2.10
CA LYS A 25 -3.48 -11.49 1.15
C LYS A 25 -4.58 -11.99 0.23
N ASP A 26 -4.50 -11.70 -1.07
CA ASP A 26 -5.28 -12.41 -2.08
C ASP A 26 -4.49 -13.61 -2.61
N LEU A 27 -4.78 -14.78 -2.03
CA LEU A 27 -4.16 -16.04 -2.44
C LEU A 27 -4.68 -16.59 -3.77
N ASN A 28 -5.77 -16.05 -4.31
CA ASN A 28 -6.28 -16.47 -5.61
C ASN A 28 -5.44 -15.87 -6.73
N ASP A 29 -5.16 -14.57 -6.63
CA ASP A 29 -4.34 -13.85 -7.60
C ASP A 29 -2.84 -13.87 -7.27
N GLY A 30 -2.48 -14.24 -6.04
CA GLY A 30 -1.10 -14.22 -5.58
C GLY A 30 -0.57 -12.81 -5.33
N LYS A 31 -1.46 -11.86 -5.00
CA LYS A 31 -1.18 -10.43 -4.85
C LYS A 31 -1.74 -9.94 -3.51
N ALA A 32 -1.23 -8.80 -3.04
CA ALA A 32 -1.86 -8.11 -1.92
C ALA A 32 -3.03 -7.24 -2.43
N ASP A 33 -4.04 -7.06 -1.59
CA ASP A 33 -5.13 -6.10 -1.81
C ASP A 33 -5.06 -5.02 -0.71
N LEU A 34 -5.44 -3.79 -1.05
CA LEU A 34 -5.47 -2.66 -0.12
C LEU A 34 -6.92 -2.38 0.30
N ALA A 35 -7.26 -2.74 1.54
CA ALA A 35 -8.61 -2.64 2.05
C ALA A 35 -9.10 -1.18 2.12
N GLY A 36 -10.33 -0.95 1.68
CA GLY A 36 -10.94 0.38 1.69
C GLY A 36 -10.35 1.37 0.68
N SER A 37 -9.49 0.89 -0.23
CA SER A 37 -8.94 1.72 -1.30
C SER A 37 -9.93 1.97 -2.44
N GLU A 38 -9.68 3.03 -3.20
CA GLU A 38 -10.33 3.34 -4.47
C GLU A 38 -9.33 3.14 -5.61
N GLU A 39 -9.77 2.55 -6.72
CA GLU A 39 -8.96 2.43 -7.93
C GLU A 39 -8.95 3.78 -8.67
N THR A 40 -7.78 4.41 -8.78
CA THR A 40 -7.61 5.74 -9.41
C THR A 40 -7.10 5.64 -10.84
N GLU A 41 -6.34 4.58 -11.15
CA GLU A 41 -5.87 4.20 -12.47
C GLU A 41 -5.92 2.66 -12.59
N PRO A 42 -5.85 2.06 -13.79
CA PRO A 42 -5.86 0.61 -13.93
C PRO A 42 -4.79 -0.05 -13.05
N ASP A 43 -5.21 -0.93 -12.14
CA ASP A 43 -4.37 -1.63 -11.16
C ASP A 43 -3.66 -0.73 -10.13
N VAL A 44 -4.08 0.53 -9.99
CA VAL A 44 -3.55 1.49 -9.01
C VAL A 44 -4.62 1.87 -8.01
N PHE A 45 -4.33 1.61 -6.75
CA PHE A 45 -5.27 1.75 -5.63
C PHE A 45 -4.79 2.77 -4.62
N GLU A 46 -5.67 3.65 -4.16
CA GLU A 46 -5.33 4.69 -3.18
C GLU A 46 -6.24 4.65 -1.97
N VAL A 47 -5.66 4.90 -0.79
CA VAL A 47 -6.41 5.05 0.46
C VAL A 47 -5.82 6.16 1.33
N ALA A 48 -6.69 6.90 2.02
CA ALA A 48 -6.26 7.81 3.07
C ALA A 48 -5.79 6.99 4.28
N VAL A 49 -4.63 7.35 4.85
CA VAL A 49 -4.11 6.67 6.04
C VAL A 49 -4.86 7.16 7.27
N PRO A 50 -5.46 6.27 8.09
CA PRO A 50 -6.09 6.66 9.34
C PRO A 50 -5.10 7.30 10.32
N GLU A 51 -5.59 8.20 11.19
CA GLU A 51 -4.77 8.77 12.26
C GLU A 51 -4.22 7.67 13.17
N GLY A 52 -2.91 7.67 13.40
CA GLY A 52 -2.21 6.69 14.23
C GLY A 52 -1.65 5.49 13.46
N GLU A 53 -1.96 5.34 12.17
CA GLU A 53 -1.44 4.26 11.31
C GLU A 53 -0.33 4.73 10.35
N GLU A 54 0.13 5.99 10.47
CA GLU A 54 1.07 6.61 9.54
C GLU A 54 2.43 5.92 9.51
N LEU A 55 2.87 5.39 10.66
CA LEU A 55 4.14 4.69 10.76
C LEU A 55 4.07 3.29 10.13
N ASP A 56 2.96 2.58 10.34
CA ASP A 56 2.73 1.23 9.81
C ASP A 56 2.61 1.29 8.28
N ALA A 57 1.89 2.27 7.74
CA ALA A 57 1.81 2.53 6.29
C ALA A 57 3.20 2.74 5.67
N LYS A 58 4.09 3.51 6.34
CA LYS A 58 5.48 3.73 5.89
C LYS A 58 6.33 2.47 5.96
N PHE A 59 6.15 1.64 7.00
CA PHE A 59 6.87 0.37 7.11
C PHE A 59 6.41 -0.64 6.05
N ALA A 60 5.11 -0.72 5.77
CA ALA A 60 4.57 -1.55 4.69
C ALA A 60 5.17 -1.16 3.34
N ALA A 61 5.25 0.14 3.05
CA ALA A 61 5.91 0.63 1.85
C ALA A 61 7.39 0.27 1.80
N ARG A 62 8.12 0.52 2.90
CA ARG A 62 9.57 0.26 2.98
C ARG A 62 9.93 -1.23 2.92
N ALA A 63 9.04 -2.11 3.36
CA ALA A 63 9.22 -3.56 3.32
C ALA A 63 8.92 -4.16 1.94
N CYS A 64 8.30 -3.40 1.03
CA CYS A 64 8.01 -3.85 -0.32
C CYS A 64 9.31 -3.99 -1.14
N PRO A 65 9.66 -5.18 -1.66
CA PRO A 65 10.92 -5.40 -2.36
C PRO A 65 10.94 -4.85 -3.79
N VAL A 66 9.80 -4.39 -4.30
CA VAL A 66 9.59 -3.96 -5.68
C VAL A 66 9.00 -2.55 -5.78
N ASP A 67 9.01 -1.80 -4.67
CA ASP A 67 8.54 -0.40 -4.62
C ASP A 67 7.11 -0.19 -5.16
N ALA A 68 6.24 -1.19 -5.01
CA ALA A 68 4.84 -1.14 -5.44
C ALA A 68 3.94 -0.23 -4.58
N ILE A 69 4.48 0.35 -3.50
CA ILE A 69 3.71 1.11 -2.50
C ILE A 69 4.41 2.44 -2.29
N GLU A 70 3.70 3.53 -2.54
CA GLU A 70 4.15 4.91 -2.34
C GLU A 70 3.35 5.54 -1.20
N VAL A 71 4.01 6.37 -0.39
CA VAL A 71 3.35 7.12 0.69
C VAL A 71 3.52 8.60 0.45
N TYR A 72 2.41 9.35 0.50
CA TYR A 72 2.41 10.80 0.35
C TYR A 72 1.90 11.46 1.63
N ASP A 73 2.55 12.54 2.05
CA ASP A 73 2.11 13.35 3.19
C ASP A 73 0.88 14.22 2.87
N ASP A 74 0.51 15.09 3.81
CA ASP A 74 -0.67 15.97 3.68
C ASP A 74 -0.47 17.10 2.67
N ASP A 75 0.78 17.43 2.34
CA ASP A 75 1.12 18.43 1.32
C ASP A 75 1.25 17.80 -0.09
N GLY A 76 1.13 16.47 -0.17
CA GLY A 76 1.23 15.71 -1.42
C GLY A 76 2.67 15.38 -1.82
N GLU A 77 3.65 15.57 -0.94
CA GLU A 77 5.04 15.16 -1.16
C GLU A 77 5.19 13.66 -0.91
N GLN A 78 5.87 12.95 -1.81
CA GLN A 78 6.18 11.53 -1.62
C GLN A 78 7.28 11.38 -0.57
N VAL A 79 6.99 10.64 0.49
CA VAL A 79 7.88 10.44 1.65
C VAL A 79 8.48 9.04 1.72
N VAL A 80 7.89 8.07 1.01
CA VAL A 80 8.42 6.71 0.75
C VAL A 80 8.09 6.35 -0.69
#